data_AF-A0ABD6D890-F1
#
_entry.id   AF-A0ABD6D890-F1
#
_cell.length_a   1.000
_cell.length_b   1.000
_cell.length_c   1.000
_cell.angle_alpha   90.00
_cell.angle_beta   90.00
_cell.angle_gamma   90.00
#
_symmetry.space_group_name_H-M   'P 1'
#
loop_
_entity.id
_entity.type
_entity.pdbx_description
1 polymer ?
#
loop_
_entity_poly.entity_id
_entity_poly.type
_entity_poly.pdbx_seq_one_letter_code
_entity_poly.pdbx_strand_id
1 'polypeptide(L)' 'MVTERYRFECRDVADCDVVVYSEFEESIYEAARSHLKDIHGREVSDEDVAPYIEEL' A
#
# COMPACT_ATOMS: atom_id res chain seq x y z
N MET A 1 18.50 10.36 -7.85
CA MET A 1 17.75 10.96 -6.73
C MET A 1 16.46 10.18 -6.68
N VAL A 2 16.26 9.30 -5.71
CA VAL A 2 15.01 8.54 -5.61
C VAL A 2 14.05 9.43 -4.84
N THR A 3 13.03 9.94 -5.52
CA THR A 3 11.97 10.75 -4.88
C THR A 3 10.85 9.80 -4.49
N GLU A 4 11.12 8.96 -3.49
CA GLU A 4 10.07 8.17 -2.83
C GLU A 4 9.15 9.18 -2.13
N ARG A 5 7.94 9.34 -2.66
CA ARG A 5 6.95 10.31 -2.15
C ARG A 5 5.84 9.62 -1.37
N TYR A 6 5.62 8.35 -1.64
CA TYR A 6 4.55 7.58 -1.04
C TYR A 6 5.11 6.27 -0.50
N ARG A 7 4.59 5.88 0.67
CA ARG A 7 4.91 4.65 1.36
C ARG A 7 3.63 3.93 1.72
N PHE A 8 3.53 2.67 1.35
CA PHE A 8 2.47 1.76 1.82
C PHE A 8 3.07 0.82 2.85
N GLU A 9 2.41 0.70 4.00
CA GLU A 9 2.76 -0.26 5.04
C GLU A 9 1.53 -1.09 5.43
N CYS A 10 1.55 -2.38 5.09
CA CYS A 10 0.49 -3.28 5.50
C CYS A 10 0.62 -3.56 7.00
N ARG A 11 -0.43 -3.29 7.78
CA ARG A 11 -0.52 -3.66 9.21
C ARG A 11 -1.78 -4.47 9.53
N ASP A 12 -2.46 -4.98 8.50
CA ASP A 12 -3.82 -5.53 8.62
C ASP A 12 -3.85 -6.91 9.31
N VAL A 13 -2.87 -7.78 9.03
CA VAL A 13 -2.70 -9.07 9.73
C VAL A 13 -1.39 -9.10 10.48
N ALA A 14 -1.40 -9.75 11.64
CA ALA A 14 -0.30 -9.79 12.62
C ALA A 14 1.05 -10.37 12.11
N ASP A 15 1.18 -10.67 10.81
CA ASP A 15 2.36 -11.28 10.19
C ASP A 15 2.73 -10.64 8.83
N CYS A 16 2.08 -9.54 8.42
CA CYS A 16 2.39 -8.91 7.14
C CYS A 16 3.28 -7.67 7.34
N ASP A 17 4.60 -7.83 7.17
CA ASP A 17 5.61 -6.76 7.24
C ASP A 17 5.94 -6.17 5.85
N VAL A 18 4.94 -6.07 4.96
CA VAL A 18 5.15 -5.56 3.61
C VAL A 18 5.19 -4.03 3.61
N VAL A 19 6.32 -3.49 3.15
CA VAL A 19 6.51 -2.06 2.92
C VAL A 19 6.84 -1.82 1.45
N VAL A 20 6.05 -0.97 0.80
CA VAL A 20 6.23 -0.57 -0.61
C VAL A 20 6.48 0.92 -0.68
N TYR A 21 7.40 1.34 -1.54
CA TYR A 21 7.70 2.74 -1.80
C TYR A 21 7.41 3.07 -3.26
N SER A 22 6.87 4.26 -3.50
CA SER A 22 6.54 4.75 -4.82
C SER A 22 6.76 6.26 -4.91
N GLU A 23 7.05 6.74 -6.11
CA GLU A 23 7.10 8.17 -6.43
C GLU A 23 5.71 8.74 -6.83
N PHE A 24 4.79 7.85 -7.21
CA PHE A 24 3.45 8.18 -7.68
C PHE A 24 2.38 7.68 -6.72
N GLU A 25 1.36 8.52 -6.51
CA GLU A 25 0.17 8.19 -5.72
C GLU A 25 -0.55 6.97 -6.30
N GLU A 26 -0.96 7.04 -7.58
CA GLU A 26 -1.72 5.97 -8.24
C GLU A 26 -1.03 4.61 -8.12
N SER A 27 0.30 4.56 -8.34
CA SER A 27 1.07 3.33 -8.21
C SER A 27 1.12 2.78 -6.78
N ILE A 28 1.11 3.63 -5.74
CA ILE A 28 1.10 3.14 -4.36
C ILE A 28 -0.26 2.55 -3.99
N TYR A 29 -1.36 3.15 -4.46
CA TYR A 29 -2.71 2.66 -4.26
C TYR A 29 -2.94 1.34 -5.02
N GLU A 30 -2.45 1.25 -6.26
CA GLU A 30 -2.45 -0.01 -7.01
C GLU A 30 -1.67 -1.12 -6.30
N ALA A 31 -0.47 -0.82 -5.80
CA ALA A 31 0.33 -1.79 -5.07
C ALA A 31 -0.37 -2.27 -3.78
N ALA A 32 -0.97 -1.35 -3.02
CA ALA A 32 -1.71 -1.65 -1.81
C ALA A 32 -2.94 -2.55 -2.07
N ARG A 33 -3.76 -2.19 -3.07
CA ARG A 33 -4.94 -3.00 -3.46
C ARG A 33 -4.53 -4.36 -3.97
N SER A 34 -3.50 -4.43 -4.82
CA SER A 34 -2.99 -5.69 -5.34
C SER A 34 -2.48 -6.58 -4.21
N HIS A 35 -1.76 -6.02 -3.24
CA HIS A 35 -1.27 -6.76 -2.10
C HIS A 35 -2.40 -7.34 -1.24
N LEU A 36 -3.40 -6.52 -0.88
CA LEU A 36 -4.54 -6.99 -0.08
C LEU A 36 -5.39 -8.02 -0.84
N LYS A 37 -5.51 -7.90 -2.16
CA LYS A 37 -6.20 -8.89 -2.99
C LYS A 37 -5.42 -10.21 -3.09
N ASP A 38 -4.12 -10.16 -3.33
CA ASP A 38 -3.30 -11.35 -3.63
C ASP A 38 -2.87 -12.09 -2.36
N ILE A 39 -2.49 -11.35 -1.31
CA ILE A 39 -1.99 -11.91 -0.05
C ILE A 39 -3.12 -12.16 0.95
N HIS A 40 -4.08 -11.24 1.05
CA HIS A 40 -5.17 -11.35 2.03
C HIS A 40 -6.49 -11.84 1.43
N GLY A 41 -6.59 -11.96 0.10
CA GLY A 41 -7.83 -12.35 -0.59
C GLY A 41 -8.94 -11.31 -0.46
N ARG A 42 -8.62 -10.07 -0.07
CA ARG A 42 -9.59 -9.02 0.23
C ARG A 42 -9.60 -7.99 -0.89
N GLU A 43 -10.73 -7.89 -1.60
CA GLU A 43 -10.93 -6.78 -2.53
C GLU A 43 -11.27 -5.52 -1.74
N VAL A 44 -10.42 -4.51 -1.89
CA VAL A 44 -10.45 -3.24 -1.17
C VAL A 44 -10.42 -2.10 -2.17
N SER A 45 -11.06 -0.98 -1.82
CA SER A 45 -11.04 0.25 -2.61
C SER A 45 -9.91 1.17 -2.17
N ASP A 46 -9.67 2.24 -2.93
CA ASP A 46 -8.64 3.23 -2.60
C ASP A 46 -8.88 3.85 -1.21
N GLU A 47 -10.14 4.04 -0.84
CA GLU A 47 -10.57 4.55 0.48
C GLU A 47 -10.20 3.61 1.63
N ASP A 48 -10.20 2.29 1.40
CA ASP A 48 -9.80 1.29 2.38
C ASP A 48 -8.28 1.24 2.56
N VAL A 49 -7.50 1.52 1.50
CA VAL A 49 -6.03 1.47 1.55
C VAL A 49 -5.37 2.79 1.90
N ALA A 50 -6.06 3.91 1.72
CA ALA A 50 -5.64 5.24 2.14
C ALA A 50 -5.06 5.29 3.57
N PRO A 51 -5.65 4.67 4.62
CA PRO A 51 -5.08 4.69 5.97
C PRO A 51 -3.75 3.93 6.11
N TYR A 52 -3.38 3.09 5.14
CA TYR A 52 -2.11 2.34 5.13
C TYR A 52 -1.04 3.04 4.27
N ILE A 53 -1.36 4.17 3.64
CA ILE A 53 -0.48 4.93 2.76
C ILE A 53 -0.09 6.24 3.44
N GLU A 54 1.22 6.52 3.46
CA GLU A 54 1.82 7.72 4.02
C GLU A 54 2.58 8.48 2.91
N GLU A 55 2.36 9.80 2.82
CA GLU A 55 3.14 10.70 1.97
C GLU A 55 4.39 11.16 2.75
N LEU A 56 5.58 11.02 2.14
CA LEU A 56 6.91 11.28 2.75
C LEU A 56 7.43 12.71 2.52
#